data_AF-A0A0U1L5S9-F1
#
_entry.id   AF-A0A0U1L5S9-F1
#
_cell.length_a   1.000
_cell.length_b   1.000
_cell.length_c   1.000
_cell.angle_alpha   90.00
_cell.angle_beta   90.00
_cell.angle_gamma   90.00
#
_symmetry.space_group_name_H-M   'P 1'
#
loop_
_entity.id
_entity.type
_entity.pdbx_description
1 polymer ?
#
loop_
_entity_poly.entity_id
_entity_poly.type
_entity_poly.pdbx_seq_one_letter_code
_entity_poly.pdbx_strand_id
1 'polypeptide(L)'
;MKTITKIFVFILLMSFSNLVFANDWVYAGRYVLRSNFSHTHHTDVFLMNHLTSYSNQLVGTGKNDYSLYDVYYMHDHASDTGDGTKEYDDRSFQFQAMIVPLNIYGKVMDYTGTYSGTIVSEFIISAKGVLGVSPKHQKVYDRKTNQLLFEASGDMGSEPLYKGSAAEAILKHSGDHPVSHGTCDELNGSSYYPYN
;
A
#
# COMPACT_ATOMS: atom_id res chain seq x y z
N MET A 1 -14.91 -49.07 -17.69
CA MET A 1 -13.76 -48.15 -17.84
C MET A 1 -14.10 -46.69 -18.13
N LYS A 2 -15.35 -46.29 -18.42
CA LYS A 2 -15.67 -44.88 -18.75
C LYS A 2 -15.99 -43.96 -17.55
N THR A 3 -16.28 -44.53 -16.37
CA THR A 3 -16.71 -43.76 -15.19
C THR A 3 -15.55 -43.30 -14.32
N ILE A 4 -14.47 -44.10 -14.23
CA ILE A 4 -13.27 -43.79 -13.44
C ILE A 4 -12.52 -42.59 -14.03
N THR A 5 -12.48 -42.46 -15.36
CA THR A 5 -11.85 -41.33 -16.06
C THR A 5 -12.55 -40.00 -15.77
N LYS A 6 -13.87 -39.98 -15.56
CA LYS A 6 -14.62 -38.74 -15.29
C LYS A 6 -14.40 -38.22 -13.86
N ILE A 7 -14.27 -39.12 -12.89
CA ILE A 7 -14.03 -38.74 -11.49
C ILE A 7 -12.61 -38.15 -11.33
N PHE A 8 -11.63 -38.71 -12.05
CA PHE A 8 -10.25 -38.21 -12.01
C PHE A 8 -10.09 -36.80 -12.60
N VAL A 9 -10.81 -36.49 -13.69
CA VAL A 9 -10.81 -35.14 -14.30
C VAL A 9 -11.48 -34.10 -13.39
N PHE A 10 -12.53 -34.48 -12.65
CA PHE A 10 -13.22 -33.57 -11.74
C PHE A 10 -12.40 -33.23 -10.49
N ILE A 11 -11.63 -34.19 -9.97
CA ILE A 11 -10.71 -33.96 -8.83
C ILE A 11 -9.52 -33.10 -9.28
N LEU A 12 -9.00 -33.30 -10.50
CA LEU A 12 -7.91 -32.48 -11.03
C LEU A 12 -8.34 -31.01 -11.25
N LEU A 13 -9.57 -30.76 -11.71
CA LEU A 13 -10.13 -29.41 -11.89
C LEU A 13 -10.44 -28.69 -10.56
N MET A 14 -10.86 -29.42 -9.52
CA MET A 14 -11.05 -28.87 -8.16
C MET A 14 -9.73 -28.60 -7.42
N SER A 15 -8.59 -29.06 -7.95
CA SER A 15 -7.28 -28.82 -7.36
C SER A 15 -6.69 -27.46 -7.77
N PHE A 16 -7.23 -26.84 -8.83
CA PHE A 16 -6.78 -25.54 -9.34
C PHE A 16 -7.67 -24.36 -8.91
N SER A 17 -8.70 -24.59 -8.08
CA SER A 17 -9.57 -23.52 -7.57
C SER A 17 -9.07 -22.84 -6.30
N ASN A 18 -7.94 -23.30 -5.74
CA ASN A 18 -7.12 -22.42 -4.94
C ASN A 18 -6.27 -21.63 -5.93
N LEU A 19 -6.76 -20.44 -6.32
CA LEU A 19 -5.88 -19.34 -6.66
C LEU A 19 -4.95 -19.15 -5.46
N VAL A 20 -3.86 -19.92 -5.46
CA VAL A 20 -2.64 -19.56 -4.78
C VAL A 20 -2.23 -18.27 -5.48
N PHE A 21 -2.73 -17.14 -4.99
CA PHE A 21 -1.95 -15.93 -5.04
C PHE A 21 -0.62 -16.35 -4.41
N ALA A 22 0.40 -16.56 -5.23
CA ALA A 22 1.75 -16.64 -4.71
C ALA A 22 1.92 -15.40 -3.82
N ASN A 23 2.22 -15.65 -2.54
CA ASN A 23 2.17 -14.71 -1.42
C ASN A 23 3.28 -13.65 -1.50
N ASP A 24 3.34 -12.90 -2.60
CA ASP A 24 4.38 -11.87 -2.75
C ASP A 24 4.05 -10.61 -1.91
N TRP A 25 2.79 -10.48 -1.46
CA TRP A 25 2.36 -9.40 -0.57
C TRP A 25 2.84 -9.63 0.87
N VAL A 26 3.74 -8.76 1.33
CA VAL A 26 4.22 -8.71 2.71
C VAL A 26 3.33 -7.79 3.53
N TYR A 27 2.91 -8.22 4.73
CA TYR A 27 2.13 -7.37 5.62
C TYR A 27 2.99 -6.25 6.20
N ALA A 28 2.64 -4.99 5.91
CA ALA A 28 3.35 -3.82 6.40
C ALA A 28 2.92 -3.43 7.82
N GLY A 29 1.65 -3.70 8.16
CA GLY A 29 1.07 -3.35 9.45
C GLY A 29 -0.32 -2.74 9.33
N ARG A 30 -0.80 -2.23 10.46
CA ARG A 30 -2.10 -1.58 10.60
C ARG A 30 -1.95 -0.08 10.73
N TYR A 31 -2.72 0.65 9.95
CA TYR A 31 -2.62 2.09 9.81
C TYR A 31 -3.97 2.77 9.93
N VAL A 32 -3.94 4.07 10.20
CA VAL A 32 -5.10 4.92 10.34
C VAL A 32 -5.03 6.16 9.47
N LEU A 33 -6.19 6.60 9.00
CA LEU A 33 -6.40 7.89 8.34
C LEU A 33 -7.38 8.70 9.16
N ARG A 34 -7.06 9.97 9.43
CA ARG A 34 -7.96 10.87 10.19
C ARG A 34 -9.24 11.15 9.39
N SER A 35 -10.39 11.12 10.04
CA SER A 35 -11.66 11.02 9.32
C SER A 35 -12.16 12.28 8.62
N ASN A 36 -11.60 13.44 8.93
CA ASN A 36 -11.75 14.63 8.08
C ASN A 36 -11.18 14.42 6.66
N PHE A 37 -10.31 13.43 6.46
CA PHE A 37 -9.80 12.98 5.17
C PHE A 37 -10.42 11.66 4.68
N SER A 38 -11.11 10.91 5.56
CA SER A 38 -11.72 9.62 5.19
C SER A 38 -12.78 9.68 4.10
N HIS A 39 -13.40 10.84 3.85
CA HIS A 39 -14.48 10.93 2.87
C HIS A 39 -13.98 10.84 1.41
N THR A 40 -12.67 10.99 1.18
CA THR A 40 -12.05 10.94 -0.15
C THR A 40 -10.91 9.92 -0.24
N HIS A 41 -10.73 9.07 0.78
CA HIS A 41 -9.57 8.16 0.86
C HIS A 41 -9.48 7.19 -0.33
N HIS A 42 -10.62 6.74 -0.86
CA HIS A 42 -10.67 5.80 -1.98
C HIS A 42 -10.26 6.42 -3.32
N THR A 43 -10.15 7.76 -3.39
CA THR A 43 -9.63 8.51 -4.54
C THR A 43 -8.37 9.30 -4.19
N ASP A 44 -7.84 9.12 -2.99
CA ASP A 44 -6.63 9.79 -2.54
C ASP A 44 -5.42 9.03 -3.09
N VAL A 45 -4.84 9.54 -4.17
CA VAL A 45 -3.68 8.93 -4.83
C VAL A 45 -2.43 8.94 -3.94
N PHE A 46 -2.40 9.79 -2.91
CA PHE A 46 -1.32 9.88 -1.91
C PHE A 46 -1.63 9.14 -0.60
N LEU A 47 -2.68 8.30 -0.56
CA LEU A 47 -3.13 7.62 0.64
C LEU A 47 -2.01 6.93 1.43
N MET A 48 -1.04 6.31 0.75
CA MET A 48 0.12 5.68 1.41
C MET A 48 0.99 6.65 2.22
N ASN A 49 1.09 7.90 1.79
CA ASN A 49 1.80 8.96 2.50
C ASN A 49 0.94 9.54 3.64
N HIS A 50 -0.38 9.42 3.57
CA HIS A 50 -1.35 9.93 4.54
C HIS A 50 -1.78 8.93 5.62
N LEU A 51 -1.41 7.66 5.49
CA LEU A 51 -1.68 6.63 6.48
C LEU A 51 -0.61 6.67 7.57
N THR A 52 -1.00 6.75 8.85
CA THR A 52 -0.08 6.71 10.00
C THR A 52 -0.27 5.46 10.84
N SER A 53 0.77 4.99 11.52
CA SER A 53 0.72 3.76 12.29
C SER A 53 -0.39 3.78 13.35
N TYR A 54 -1.14 2.68 13.45
CA TYR A 54 -2.12 2.51 14.51
C TYR A 54 -1.42 2.31 15.87
N SER A 55 -1.76 3.16 16.83
CA SER A 55 -1.26 3.18 18.20
C SER A 55 -2.40 3.35 19.21
N ASN A 56 -3.51 2.64 18.99
CA ASN A 56 -4.74 2.71 19.79
C ASN A 56 -5.51 4.04 19.71
N GLN A 57 -5.46 4.72 18.56
CA GLN A 57 -6.33 5.87 18.30
C GLN A 57 -7.81 5.47 18.30
N LEU A 58 -8.70 6.43 18.58
CA LEU A 58 -10.15 6.21 18.59
C LEU A 58 -10.70 6.05 17.15
N VAL A 59 -11.37 4.94 16.89
CA VAL A 59 -11.91 4.57 15.56
C VAL A 59 -13.44 4.57 15.62
N GLY A 60 -14.10 5.30 14.70
CA GLY A 60 -15.56 5.28 14.55
C GLY A 60 -16.38 5.97 15.64
N THR A 61 -15.80 6.89 16.41
CA THR A 61 -16.45 7.58 17.54
C THR A 61 -16.98 8.99 17.21
N GLY A 62 -16.87 9.47 15.97
CA GLY A 62 -17.41 10.77 15.53
C GLY A 62 -16.38 11.75 14.99
N LYS A 63 -16.61 13.06 15.18
CA LYS A 63 -15.72 14.11 14.65
C LYS A 63 -14.30 13.98 15.25
N ASN A 64 -13.29 13.86 14.40
CA ASN A 64 -11.88 13.55 14.73
C ASN A 64 -11.57 12.07 15.03
N ASP A 65 -12.44 11.13 14.66
CA ASP A 65 -12.06 9.72 14.67
C ASP A 65 -11.13 9.37 13.51
N TYR A 66 -10.74 8.10 13.45
CA TYR A 66 -9.90 7.54 12.41
C TYR A 66 -10.61 6.41 11.66
N SER A 67 -10.31 6.28 10.37
CA SER A 67 -10.57 5.07 9.57
C SER A 67 -9.36 4.15 9.65
N LEU A 68 -9.59 2.84 9.61
CA LEU A 68 -8.58 1.82 9.89
C LEU A 68 -8.31 0.97 8.65
N TYR A 69 -7.04 0.63 8.41
CA TYR A 69 -6.60 -0.11 7.24
C TYR A 69 -5.53 -1.13 7.61
N ASP A 70 -5.59 -2.31 7.01
CA ASP A 70 -4.43 -3.20 6.93
C ASP A 70 -3.71 -2.95 5.60
N VAL A 71 -2.39 -2.81 5.66
CA VAL A 71 -1.54 -2.49 4.50
C VAL A 71 -0.60 -3.65 4.23
N TYR A 72 -0.49 -4.01 2.95
CA TYR A 72 0.44 -4.99 2.42
C TYR A 72 1.25 -4.35 1.30
N TYR A 73 2.45 -4.85 1.03
CA TYR A 73 3.30 -4.32 -0.01
C TYR A 73 4.03 -5.40 -0.80
N MET A 74 4.44 -5.04 -2.02
CA MET A 74 5.40 -5.74 -2.84
C MET A 74 6.51 -4.76 -3.21
N HIS A 75 7.74 -5.24 -3.18
CA HIS A 75 8.92 -4.46 -3.53
C HIS A 75 9.97 -5.38 -4.16
N ASP A 76 10.54 -4.95 -5.27
CA ASP A 76 11.66 -5.62 -5.91
C ASP A 76 12.87 -4.70 -5.95
N HIS A 77 13.93 -5.08 -5.23
CA HIS A 77 15.19 -4.34 -5.18
C HIS A 77 15.93 -4.30 -6.52
N ALA A 78 15.58 -5.13 -7.51
CA ALA A 78 16.14 -5.02 -8.85
C ALA A 78 15.76 -3.70 -9.54
N SER A 79 14.68 -3.06 -9.08
CA SER A 79 14.22 -1.76 -9.57
C SER A 79 14.82 -0.56 -8.81
N ASP A 80 15.57 -0.82 -7.73
CA ASP A 80 16.19 0.24 -6.94
C ASP A 80 17.34 0.88 -7.71
N THR A 81 17.31 2.21 -7.79
CA THR A 81 18.40 2.98 -8.38
C THR A 81 19.07 3.84 -7.34
N GLY A 82 20.39 3.98 -7.45
CA GLY A 82 21.23 4.84 -6.62
C GLY A 82 22.67 4.35 -6.65
N ASP A 83 23.64 5.23 -6.89
CA ASP A 83 25.06 4.86 -6.96
C ASP A 83 25.91 5.45 -5.83
N GLY A 84 25.33 6.19 -4.88
CA GLY A 84 26.00 6.72 -3.68
C GLY A 84 27.24 7.58 -3.95
N THR A 85 27.54 7.90 -5.21
CA THR A 85 28.84 8.41 -5.67
C THR A 85 28.72 9.71 -6.48
N LYS A 86 27.49 10.20 -6.68
CA LYS A 86 27.21 11.46 -7.38
C LYS A 86 27.12 12.66 -6.45
N GLU A 87 27.40 13.84 -7.00
CA GLU A 87 27.33 15.16 -6.33
C GLU A 87 25.88 15.52 -5.88
N TYR A 88 24.88 14.85 -6.45
CA TYR A 88 23.49 14.89 -6.03
C TYR A 88 22.98 13.47 -5.76
N ASP A 89 22.19 13.31 -4.70
CA ASP A 89 21.57 12.04 -4.36
C ASP A 89 20.40 11.76 -5.31
N ASP A 90 20.52 10.76 -6.18
CA ASP A 90 19.51 10.34 -7.16
C ASP A 90 19.13 8.88 -6.88
N ARG A 91 18.27 8.71 -5.86
CA ARG A 91 17.76 7.39 -5.45
C ARG A 91 16.30 7.26 -5.85
N SER A 92 15.89 6.05 -6.22
CA SER A 92 14.49 5.76 -6.56
C SER A 92 14.15 4.33 -6.18
N PHE A 93 13.01 4.15 -5.53
CA PHE A 93 12.52 2.89 -4.99
C PHE A 93 11.06 2.72 -5.39
N GLN A 94 10.73 1.63 -6.09
CA GLN A 94 9.38 1.39 -6.61
C GLN A 94 8.64 0.37 -5.76
N PHE A 95 7.40 0.68 -5.41
CA PHE A 95 6.57 -0.15 -4.54
C PHE A 95 5.17 -0.31 -5.10
N GLN A 96 4.58 -1.45 -4.80
CA GLN A 96 3.14 -1.63 -4.88
C GLN A 96 2.60 -1.85 -3.46
N ALA A 97 1.47 -1.22 -3.14
CA ALA A 97 0.76 -1.39 -1.89
C ALA A 97 -0.67 -1.84 -2.14
N MET A 98 -1.13 -2.76 -1.30
CA MET A 98 -2.53 -3.17 -1.20
C MET A 98 -3.06 -2.71 0.16
N ILE A 99 -4.08 -1.86 0.12
CA ILE A 99 -4.68 -1.22 1.29
C ILE A 99 -6.10 -1.78 1.44
N VAL A 100 -6.37 -2.37 2.61
CA VAL A 100 -7.61 -3.07 2.90
C VAL A 100 -8.37 -2.32 4.00
N PRO A 101 -9.51 -1.68 3.68
CA PRO A 101 -10.33 -1.01 4.67
C PRO A 101 -10.89 -1.96 5.73
N LEU A 102 -10.84 -1.53 6.99
CA LEU A 102 -11.35 -2.26 8.14
C LEU A 102 -12.48 -1.48 8.82
N ASN A 103 -13.41 -2.22 9.40
CA ASN A 103 -14.43 -1.65 10.26
C ASN A 103 -13.86 -1.28 11.64
N ILE A 104 -14.71 -0.67 12.47
CA ILE A 104 -14.36 -0.21 13.83
C ILE A 104 -13.87 -1.34 14.77
N TYR A 105 -14.09 -2.60 14.40
CA TYR A 105 -13.66 -3.78 15.15
C TYR A 105 -12.36 -4.38 14.59
N GLY A 106 -11.70 -3.73 13.63
CA GLY A 106 -10.49 -4.23 12.99
C GLY A 106 -10.71 -5.42 12.07
N LYS A 107 -11.95 -5.64 11.60
CA LYS A 107 -12.29 -6.68 10.63
C LYS A 107 -12.43 -6.08 9.24
N VAL A 108 -12.01 -6.82 8.22
CA VAL A 108 -12.14 -6.42 6.82
C VAL A 108 -13.59 -6.05 6.50
N MET A 109 -13.78 -4.92 5.82
CA MET A 109 -15.09 -4.47 5.36
C MET A 109 -15.50 -5.28 4.12
N ASP A 110 -16.37 -6.28 4.31
CA ASP A 110 -16.89 -7.11 3.23
C ASP A 110 -18.24 -6.58 2.71
N TYR A 111 -18.19 -5.42 2.03
CA TYR A 111 -19.33 -4.76 1.39
C TYR A 111 -18.95 -4.30 -0.02
N THR A 112 -19.96 -4.10 -0.87
CA THR A 112 -19.77 -3.53 -2.21
C THR A 112 -19.61 -2.02 -2.14
N GLY A 113 -18.83 -1.45 -3.06
CA GLY A 113 -18.63 0.00 -3.20
C GLY A 113 -17.21 0.48 -2.88
N THR A 114 -16.91 1.73 -3.26
CA THR A 114 -15.54 2.28 -3.22
C THR A 114 -15.00 2.46 -1.81
N TYR A 115 -15.84 2.83 -0.84
CA TYR A 115 -15.46 3.02 0.56
C TYR A 115 -14.98 1.75 1.28
N SER A 116 -15.40 0.57 0.81
CA SER A 116 -14.96 -0.73 1.33
C SER A 116 -14.04 -1.45 0.34
N GLY A 117 -13.73 -0.84 -0.80
CA GLY A 117 -12.94 -1.47 -1.85
C GLY A 117 -11.50 -1.70 -1.44
N THR A 118 -10.87 -2.75 -1.97
CA THR A 118 -9.41 -2.90 -1.87
C THR A 118 -8.75 -1.90 -2.80
N ILE A 119 -7.87 -1.09 -2.24
CA ILE A 119 -7.10 -0.11 -3.00
C ILE A 119 -5.75 -0.74 -3.30
N VAL A 120 -5.35 -0.73 -4.58
CA VAL A 120 -4.01 -1.12 -5.02
C VAL A 120 -3.35 0.13 -5.57
N SER A 121 -2.21 0.51 -5.00
CA SER A 121 -1.47 1.71 -5.37
C SER A 121 -0.04 1.35 -5.74
N GLU A 122 0.44 1.88 -6.86
CA GLU A 122 1.84 1.84 -7.26
C GLU A 122 2.43 3.23 -7.07
N PHE A 123 3.57 3.30 -6.40
CA PHE A 123 4.24 4.56 -6.10
C PHE A 123 5.76 4.41 -6.14
N ILE A 124 6.42 5.53 -6.36
CA ILE A 124 7.87 5.65 -6.31
C ILE A 124 8.22 6.57 -5.16
N ILE A 125 9.21 6.16 -4.36
CA ILE A 125 9.89 7.06 -3.42
C ILE A 125 11.24 7.40 -4.03
N SER A 126 11.52 8.68 -4.23
CA SER A 126 12.78 9.12 -4.83
C SER A 126 13.36 10.35 -4.15
N ALA A 127 14.69 10.47 -4.15
CA ALA A 127 15.40 11.64 -3.66
C ALA A 127 16.09 12.38 -4.80
N LYS A 128 15.97 13.71 -4.80
CA LYS A 128 16.87 14.69 -5.44
C LYS A 128 17.11 15.87 -4.47
N GLY A 129 17.21 15.56 -3.18
CA GLY A 129 17.01 16.50 -2.07
C GLY A 129 16.16 15.85 -0.97
N VAL A 130 15.00 16.41 -0.63
CA VAL A 130 14.03 15.75 0.28
C VAL A 130 13.41 14.54 -0.44
N LEU A 131 13.26 13.42 0.26
CA LEU A 131 12.54 12.24 -0.26
C LEU A 131 11.10 12.63 -0.62
N GLY A 132 10.67 12.27 -1.82
CA GLY A 132 9.31 12.51 -2.30
C GLY A 132 8.61 11.21 -2.66
N VAL A 133 7.31 11.15 -2.40
CA VAL A 133 6.39 10.08 -2.82
C VAL A 133 5.68 10.54 -4.09
N SER A 134 5.78 9.75 -5.15
CA SER A 134 5.15 10.00 -6.45
C SER A 134 4.27 8.80 -6.85
N PRO A 135 2.94 8.90 -6.73
CA PRO A 135 2.02 7.88 -7.23
C PRO A 135 2.15 7.71 -8.74
N LYS A 136 2.09 6.46 -9.21
CA LYS A 136 2.11 6.11 -10.65
C LYS A 136 0.80 5.54 -11.12
N HIS A 137 0.14 4.79 -10.23
CA HIS A 137 -1.10 4.12 -10.55
C HIS A 137 -1.91 3.86 -9.28
N GLN A 138 -3.23 4.02 -9.33
CA GLN A 138 -4.13 3.63 -8.26
C GLN A 138 -5.37 2.96 -8.84
N LYS A 139 -5.77 1.82 -8.28
CA LYS A 139 -7.03 1.14 -8.56
C LYS A 139 -7.80 0.85 -7.29
N VAL A 140 -9.12 0.89 -7.38
CA VAL A 140 -10.01 0.40 -6.32
C VAL A 140 -10.87 -0.71 -6.88
N TYR A 141 -10.83 -1.86 -6.22
CA TYR A 141 -11.61 -3.04 -6.58
C TYR A 141 -12.69 -3.29 -5.53
N ASP A 142 -13.90 -3.59 -5.99
CA ASP A 142 -14.98 -4.06 -5.13
C ASP A 142 -14.58 -5.37 -4.46
N ARG A 143 -14.75 -5.47 -3.14
CA ARG A 143 -14.33 -6.64 -2.38
C ARG A 143 -15.13 -7.90 -2.67
N LYS A 144 -16.41 -7.77 -3.04
CA LYS A 144 -17.29 -8.93 -3.28
C LYS A 144 -17.26 -9.37 -4.72
N THR A 145 -17.30 -8.40 -5.63
CA THR A 145 -17.43 -8.70 -7.06
C THR A 145 -16.09 -8.71 -7.78
N ASN A 146 -15.01 -8.23 -7.14
CA ASN A 146 -13.71 -7.96 -7.76
C ASN A 146 -13.79 -6.99 -8.95
N GLN A 147 -14.91 -6.27 -9.09
CA GLN A 147 -15.10 -5.30 -10.16
C GLN A 147 -14.22 -4.08 -9.91
N LEU A 148 -13.57 -3.57 -10.96
CA LEU A 148 -12.88 -2.29 -10.89
C LEU A 148 -13.90 -1.16 -10.70
N LEU A 149 -13.75 -0.39 -9.62
CA LEU A 149 -14.64 0.71 -9.26
C LEU A 149 -14.02 2.09 -9.57
N PHE A 150 -12.70 2.20 -9.51
CA PHE A 150 -11.94 3.43 -9.76
C PHE A 150 -10.55 3.10 -10.28
N GLU A 151 -10.03 3.96 -11.17
CA GLU A 151 -8.66 3.90 -11.65
C GLU A 151 -8.13 5.33 -11.90
N ALA A 152 -6.89 5.58 -11.46
CA ALA A 152 -6.12 6.77 -11.77
C ALA A 152 -4.71 6.37 -12.20
N SER A 153 -4.18 7.06 -13.22
CA SER A 153 -2.88 6.79 -13.82
C SER A 153 -2.33 8.06 -14.47
N GLY A 154 -1.00 8.12 -14.64
CA GLY A 154 -0.34 9.24 -15.29
C GLY A 154 0.42 10.12 -14.31
N ASP A 155 0.63 11.39 -14.65
CA ASP A 155 1.27 12.35 -13.75
C ASP A 155 0.28 12.76 -12.65
N MET A 156 0.50 12.22 -11.45
CA MET A 156 -0.29 12.48 -10.24
C MET A 156 0.42 13.44 -9.28
N GLY A 157 1.52 14.06 -9.71
CA GLY A 157 2.36 14.91 -8.88
C GLY A 157 3.18 14.14 -7.85
N SER A 158 3.69 14.88 -6.86
CA SER A 158 4.54 14.35 -5.81
C SER A 158 4.35 15.13 -4.51
N GLU A 159 4.50 14.45 -3.38
CA GLU A 159 4.56 15.05 -2.05
C GLU A 159 5.88 14.72 -1.36
N PRO A 160 6.36 15.54 -0.41
CA PRO A 160 7.39 15.10 0.51
C PRO A 160 6.96 13.81 1.21
N LEU A 161 7.87 12.85 1.34
CA LEU A 161 7.64 11.69 2.20
C LEU A 161 7.39 12.17 3.62
N TYR A 162 6.29 11.75 4.23
CA TYR A 162 5.96 12.13 5.59
C TYR A 162 6.51 11.12 6.60
N LYS A 163 7.11 11.63 7.66
CA LYS A 163 7.59 10.82 8.78
C LYS A 163 6.42 10.14 9.49
N GLY A 164 6.58 8.85 9.79
CA GLY A 164 5.57 8.00 10.41
C GLY A 164 4.46 7.53 9.46
N SER A 165 4.60 7.78 8.16
CA SER A 165 3.64 7.30 7.15
C SER A 165 3.82 5.81 6.84
N ALA A 166 2.80 5.19 6.26
CA ALA A 166 2.89 3.83 5.74
C ALA A 166 3.92 3.71 4.62
N ALA A 167 4.06 4.74 3.78
CA ALA A 167 5.10 4.82 2.75
C ALA A 167 6.52 4.78 3.36
N GLU A 168 6.78 5.55 4.43
CA GLU A 168 8.07 5.52 5.12
C GLU A 168 8.32 4.18 5.81
N ALA A 169 7.29 3.59 6.43
CA ALA A 169 7.41 2.31 7.08
C ALA A 169 7.74 1.19 6.08
N ILE A 170 7.07 1.15 4.92
CA ILE A 170 7.37 0.18 3.87
C ILE A 170 8.81 0.35 3.38
N LEU A 171 9.24 1.58 3.10
CA LEU A 171 10.63 1.87 2.68
C LEU A 171 11.67 1.36 3.69
N LYS A 172 11.35 1.35 4.98
CA LYS A 172 12.25 0.84 6.02
C LYS A 172 12.13 -0.67 6.20
N HIS A 173 10.95 -1.25 5.98
CA HIS A 173 10.67 -2.67 6.16
C HIS A 173 11.07 -3.53 4.95
N SER A 174 11.18 -2.94 3.75
CA SER A 174 11.47 -3.65 2.52
C SER A 174 12.87 -4.26 2.46
N GLY A 175 13.79 -3.79 3.30
CA GLY A 175 15.15 -4.34 3.40
C GLY A 175 16.21 -3.27 3.17
N ASP A 176 17.42 -3.72 2.89
CA ASP A 176 18.56 -2.83 2.63
C ASP A 176 18.43 -2.20 1.26
N HIS A 177 18.39 -0.87 1.23
CA HIS A 177 18.39 -0.09 0.00
C HIS A 177 19.81 0.42 -0.32
N PRO A 178 20.15 0.66 -1.60
CA PRO A 178 21.42 1.26 -1.99
C PRO A 178 21.54 2.69 -1.44
N VAL A 179 22.06 2.81 -0.22
CA VAL A 179 22.35 4.06 0.48
C VAL A 179 23.85 4.17 0.73
N SER A 180 24.40 5.39 0.71
CA SER A 180 25.86 5.65 0.76
C SER A 180 26.60 4.99 1.93
N HIS A 181 25.89 4.70 3.03
CA HIS A 181 26.45 4.05 4.23
C HIS A 181 25.73 2.78 4.66
N GLY A 182 24.87 2.20 3.80
CA GLY A 182 24.19 0.93 4.05
C GLY A 182 23.15 0.93 5.19
N THR A 183 22.71 2.07 5.71
CA THR A 183 21.68 2.13 6.78
C THR A 183 20.39 2.79 6.29
N CYS A 184 19.26 2.06 6.36
CA CYS A 184 17.92 2.56 6.02
C CYS A 184 17.46 3.73 6.91
N ASP A 185 18.18 4.01 8.00
CA ASP A 185 17.99 5.17 8.88
C ASP A 185 18.26 6.51 8.18
N GLU A 186 18.92 6.53 7.01
CA GLU A 186 19.05 7.74 6.18
C GLU A 186 17.76 8.06 5.40
N LEU A 187 16.82 7.11 5.30
CA LEU A 187 15.58 7.23 4.52
C LEU A 187 14.41 7.73 5.38
N ASN A 188 14.59 8.91 5.99
CA ASN A 188 13.54 9.51 6.81
C ASN A 188 12.66 10.47 6.02
N GLY A 189 11.36 10.38 6.26
CA GLY A 189 10.41 11.39 5.83
C GLY A 189 10.64 12.73 6.53
N SER A 190 10.16 13.79 5.92
CA SER A 190 10.10 15.11 6.53
C SER A 190 9.21 15.09 7.79
N SER A 191 9.64 15.79 8.85
CA SER A 191 8.93 15.85 10.14
C SER A 191 7.56 16.53 10.08
N TYR A 192 7.21 17.14 8.95
CA TYR A 192 5.93 17.79 8.77
C TYR A 192 4.89 16.75 8.36
N TYR A 193 4.12 16.27 9.34
CA TYR A 193 2.85 15.61 9.08
C TYR A 193 1.75 16.69 9.20
N PRO A 194 1.14 17.15 8.09
CA PRO A 194 0.20 18.27 8.13
C PRO A 194 -1.08 17.99 8.94
N TYR A 195 -1.30 16.75 9.36
CA TYR A 195 -2.60 16.26 9.78
C TYR A 195 -2.70 15.86 11.27
N ASN A 196 -1.76 16.32 12.11
CA ASN A 196 -1.83 16.22 13.58
C ASN A 196 -3.07 16.95 14.15
#